data_AF-A0A941DAI1-F1
#
_entry.id   AF-A0A941DAI1-F1
#
_cell.length_a   1.000
_cell.length_b   1.000
_cell.length_c   1.000
_cell.angle_alpha   90.00
_cell.angle_beta   90.00
_cell.angle_gamma   90.00
#
_symmetry.space_group_name_H-M   'P 1'
#
loop_
_entity.id
_entity.type
_entity.pdbx_description
1 polymer ?
#
loop_
_entity_poly.entity_id
_entity_poly.type
_entity_poly.pdbx_seq_one_letter_code
_entity_poly.pdbx_strand_id
1 'polypeptide(L)'
;MGTGTVVAIVVVALVLLVVVGVILRQGGSRKEAAERDTAADLREEAVAHDRELREREAEAAEARAQSELAAAEAEKQRLEAERLQDEAQQRTTAAGGMREEREETLREADRHDPDVRTDDEGHRVDEQGNRIAMPGGPDPVEGGARPLEGERAHQAEDPSQERPPRS
;
A
#
# COMPACT_ATOMS: atom_id res chain seq x y z
N MET A 1 33.21 86.34 27.83
CA MET A 1 33.54 85.02 28.41
C MET A 1 35.05 84.86 28.34
N GLY A 2 35.72 84.77 29.49
CA GLY A 2 37.18 84.77 29.56
C GLY A 2 37.77 83.45 29.06
N THR A 3 38.92 83.51 28.42
CA THR A 3 39.73 82.37 27.96
C THR A 3 39.91 81.29 29.04
N GLY A 4 39.96 81.67 30.32
CA GLY A 4 40.01 80.72 31.45
C GLY A 4 38.81 79.79 31.57
N THR A 5 37.59 80.24 31.25
CA THR A 5 36.39 79.39 31.26
C THR A 5 36.42 78.39 30.10
N VAL A 6 36.91 78.82 28.93
CA VAL A 6 37.06 77.96 27.75
C VAL A 6 38.09 76.86 28.03
N VAL A 7 39.24 77.19 28.62
CA VAL A 7 40.26 76.21 28.99
C VAL A 7 39.73 75.21 30.02
N ALA A 8 39.00 75.65 31.03
CA ALA A 8 38.41 74.76 32.03
C ALA A 8 37.41 73.76 31.41
N ILE A 9 36.54 74.21 30.49
CA ILE A 9 35.57 73.35 29.79
C ILE A 9 36.30 72.31 28.93
N VAL A 10 37.34 72.71 28.20
CA VAL A 10 38.11 71.81 27.33
C VAL A 10 38.80 70.71 28.14
N VAL A 11 39.38 71.06 29.30
CA VAL A 11 40.04 70.07 30.18
C VAL A 11 39.03 69.07 30.74
N VAL A 12 37.86 69.53 31.18
CA VAL A 12 36.80 68.64 31.70
C VAL A 12 36.26 67.71 30.59
N ALA A 13 36.07 68.22 29.37
CA ALA A 13 35.64 67.41 28.23
C ALA A 13 36.68 66.33 27.85
N LEU A 14 37.97 66.66 27.92
CA LEU A 14 39.07 65.72 27.67
C LEU A 14 39.11 64.59 28.70
N VAL A 15 38.94 64.92 29.99
CA VAL A 15 38.88 63.91 31.07
C VAL A 15 37.66 63.01 30.89
N LEU A 16 36.49 63.57 30.55
CA LEU A 16 35.29 62.79 30.25
C LEU A 16 35.49 61.83 29.08
N LEU A 17 36.14 62.27 28.00
CA LEU A 17 36.44 61.42 26.85
C LEU A 17 37.37 60.26 27.22
N VAL A 18 38.38 60.51 28.07
CA VAL A 18 39.29 59.46 28.55
C VAL A 18 38.54 58.44 29.42
N VAL A 19 37.69 58.90 30.34
CA VAL A 19 36.89 58.02 31.21
C VAL A 19 35.93 57.14 30.39
N VAL A 20 35.23 57.73 29.41
CA VAL A 20 34.35 56.98 28.51
C VAL A 20 35.14 55.96 27.68
N GLY A 21 36.32 56.35 27.17
CA GLY A 21 37.19 55.45 26.41
C GLY A 21 37.68 54.24 27.22
N VAL A 22 38.00 54.42 28.51
CA VAL A 22 38.44 53.34 29.40
C VAL A 22 37.29 52.38 29.71
N ILE A 23 36.09 52.90 30.00
CA ILE A 23 34.90 52.08 30.30
C ILE A 23 34.52 51.21 29.09
N LEU A 24 34.55 51.76 27.88
CA LEU A 24 34.22 51.03 26.66
C LEU A 24 35.25 49.93 26.34
N ARG A 25 36.53 50.15 26.65
CA ARG A 25 37.61 49.20 26.39
C ARG A 25 37.58 48.00 27.35
N GLN A 26 36.99 48.14 28.54
CA GLN A 26 36.93 47.09 29.55
C GLN A 26 35.72 46.14 29.40
N GLY A 27 34.72 46.49 28.58
CA GLY A 27 33.52 45.67 28.32
C GLY A 27 33.65 44.63 27.19
N GLY A 28 34.77 44.61 26.45
CA GLY A 28 34.95 43.76 25.26
C GLY A 28 35.27 42.28 25.54
N SER A 29 35.82 41.95 26.72
CA SER A 29 36.35 40.61 27.02
C SER A 29 35.29 39.56 27.41
N ARG A 30 34.03 39.95 27.61
CA ARG A 30 32.92 39.01 27.88
C ARG A 30 32.27 38.45 26.62
N LYS A 31 32.48 39.08 25.46
CA LYS A 31 31.86 38.67 24.19
C LYS A 31 32.53 37.42 23.60
N GLU A 32 33.84 37.30 23.70
CA GLU A 32 34.58 36.15 23.17
C GLU A 32 34.29 34.83 23.91
N ALA A 33 33.94 34.89 25.19
CA ALA A 33 33.53 33.71 25.96
C ALA A 33 32.10 33.26 25.60
N ALA A 34 31.19 34.22 25.43
CA ALA A 34 29.81 33.93 25.02
C ALA A 34 29.74 33.34 23.61
N GLU A 35 30.55 33.84 22.67
CA GLU A 35 30.61 33.30 21.30
C GLU A 35 31.17 31.86 21.25
N ARG A 36 32.07 31.49 22.17
CA ARG A 36 32.60 30.10 22.26
C ARG A 36 31.57 29.11 22.79
N ASP A 37 30.79 29.49 23.80
CA ASP A 37 29.69 28.66 24.32
C ASP A 37 28.62 28.45 23.24
N THR A 38 28.20 29.52 22.54
CA THR A 38 27.20 29.41 21.48
C THR A 38 27.67 28.50 20.33
N ALA A 39 28.96 28.51 19.99
CA ALA A 39 29.52 27.62 18.98
C ALA A 39 29.63 26.16 19.44
N ALA A 40 29.74 25.91 20.75
CA ALA A 40 29.72 24.56 21.32
C ALA A 40 28.29 23.99 21.34
N ASP A 41 27.32 24.79 21.81
CA ASP A 41 25.89 24.42 21.85
C ASP A 41 25.37 24.09 20.46
N LEU A 42 25.70 24.92 19.46
CA LEU A 42 25.25 24.70 18.08
C LEU A 42 25.84 23.42 17.45
N ARG A 43 27.04 22.99 17.88
CA ARG A 43 27.64 21.72 17.44
C ARG A 43 26.96 20.54 18.13
N GLU A 44 26.61 20.66 19.40
CA GLU A 44 25.91 19.62 20.13
C GLU A 44 24.49 19.42 19.59
N GLU A 45 23.77 20.51 19.31
CA GLU A 45 22.44 20.49 18.69
C GLU A 45 22.49 19.92 17.26
N ALA A 46 23.49 20.26 16.46
CA ALA A 46 23.70 19.66 15.14
C ALA A 46 23.97 18.14 15.22
N VAL A 47 24.78 17.68 16.17
CA VAL A 47 25.04 16.24 16.37
C VAL A 47 23.79 15.50 16.86
N ALA A 48 22.96 16.14 17.69
CA ALA A 48 21.69 15.56 18.14
C ALA A 48 20.70 15.42 16.95
N HIS A 49 20.55 16.45 16.13
CA HIS A 49 19.71 16.40 14.94
C HIS A 49 20.20 15.37 13.90
N ASP A 50 21.51 15.23 13.72
CA ASP A 50 22.09 14.21 12.83
C ASP A 50 21.75 12.79 13.29
N ARG A 51 21.71 12.54 14.61
CA ARG A 51 21.32 11.23 15.15
C ARG A 51 19.84 10.95 14.91
N GLU A 52 18.97 11.91 15.19
CA GLU A 52 17.53 11.77 14.94
C GLU A 52 17.22 11.54 13.46
N LEU A 53 17.92 12.25 12.56
CA LEU A 53 17.83 12.02 11.12
C LEU A 53 18.22 10.60 10.74
N ARG A 54 19.36 10.10 11.25
CA ARG A 54 19.82 8.73 10.97
C ARG A 54 18.87 7.66 11.50
N GLU A 55 18.29 7.87 12.69
CA GLU A 55 17.29 6.97 13.25
C GLU A 55 16.05 6.91 12.36
N ARG A 56 15.51 8.07 11.95
CA ARG A 56 14.37 8.13 11.04
C ARG A 56 14.67 7.54 9.66
N GLU A 57 15.87 7.75 9.14
CA GLU A 57 16.32 7.15 7.88
C GLU A 57 16.42 5.62 7.99
N ALA A 58 16.92 5.10 9.12
CA ALA A 58 16.97 3.67 9.38
C ALA A 58 15.56 3.07 9.49
N GLU A 59 14.67 3.69 10.25
CA GLU A 59 13.26 3.27 10.36
C GLU A 59 12.56 3.27 8.99
N ALA A 60 12.79 4.30 8.17
CA ALA A 60 12.23 4.37 6.83
C ALA A 60 12.80 3.28 5.91
N ALA A 61 14.10 2.97 6.02
CA ALA A 61 14.72 1.89 5.28
C ALA A 61 14.18 0.52 5.69
N GLU A 62 13.98 0.28 7.00
CA GLU A 62 13.38 -0.94 7.53
C GLU A 62 11.94 -1.10 7.07
N ALA A 63 11.13 -0.04 7.15
CA ALA A 63 9.75 -0.05 6.69
C ALA A 63 9.65 -0.35 5.18
N ARG A 64 10.55 0.20 4.35
CA ARG A 64 10.63 -0.11 2.92
C ARG A 64 10.98 -1.59 2.69
N ALA A 65 12.00 -2.10 3.37
CA ALA A 65 12.39 -3.50 3.25
C ALA A 65 11.27 -4.46 3.67
N GLN A 66 10.55 -4.16 4.76
CA GLN A 66 9.38 -4.94 5.18
C GLN A 66 8.25 -4.90 4.16
N SER A 67 7.99 -3.73 3.58
CA SER A 67 6.99 -3.58 2.51
C SER A 67 7.35 -4.40 1.27
N GLU A 68 8.62 -4.40 0.87
CA GLU A 68 9.09 -5.19 -0.28
C GLU A 68 8.98 -6.71 -0.03
N LEU A 69 9.33 -7.16 1.17
CA LEU A 69 9.16 -8.56 1.57
C LEU A 69 7.69 -8.99 1.55
N ALA A 70 6.80 -8.19 2.12
CA ALA A 70 5.37 -8.47 2.12
C ALA A 70 4.78 -8.52 0.70
N ALA A 71 5.22 -7.61 -0.19
CA ALA A 71 4.82 -7.62 -1.60
C ALA A 71 5.30 -8.88 -2.32
N ALA A 72 6.55 -9.29 -2.11
CA ALA A 72 7.11 -10.50 -2.70
C ALA A 72 6.41 -11.79 -2.22
N GLU A 73 6.02 -11.84 -0.93
CA GLU A 73 5.24 -12.96 -0.39
C GLU A 73 3.83 -13.02 -1.00
N ALA A 74 3.16 -11.88 -1.14
CA ALA A 74 1.86 -11.80 -1.78
C ALA A 74 1.92 -12.24 -3.26
N GLU A 75 2.98 -11.86 -3.97
CA GLU A 75 3.19 -12.28 -5.36
C GLU A 75 3.40 -13.80 -5.47
N LYS A 76 4.21 -14.39 -4.58
CA LYS A 76 4.39 -15.85 -4.52
C LYS A 76 3.06 -16.58 -4.30
N GLN A 77 2.25 -16.11 -3.36
CA GLN A 77 0.94 -16.71 -3.09
C GLN A 77 0.00 -16.60 -4.29
N ARG A 78 0.03 -15.47 -5.01
CA ARG A 78 -0.77 -15.30 -6.25
C ARG A 78 -0.35 -16.30 -7.33
N LEU A 79 0.96 -16.46 -7.56
CA LEU A 79 1.48 -17.42 -8.54
C LEU A 79 1.14 -18.87 -8.17
N GLU A 80 1.18 -19.20 -6.88
CA GLU A 80 0.77 -20.53 -6.40
C GLU A 80 -0.73 -20.77 -6.61
N ALA A 81 -1.56 -19.77 -6.32
CA ALA A 81 -3.00 -19.85 -6.57
C ALA A 81 -3.32 -20.00 -8.07
N GLU A 82 -2.65 -19.23 -8.93
CA GLU A 82 -2.77 -19.35 -10.39
C GLU A 82 -2.38 -20.75 -10.88
N ARG A 83 -1.26 -21.29 -10.38
CA ARG A 83 -0.84 -22.66 -10.71
C ARG A 83 -1.89 -23.70 -10.30
N LEU A 84 -2.47 -23.58 -9.11
CA LEU A 84 -3.52 -24.50 -8.63
C LEU A 84 -4.78 -24.38 -9.47
N GLN A 85 -5.15 -23.15 -9.90
CA GLN A 85 -6.27 -22.91 -10.79
C GLN A 85 -6.04 -23.55 -12.16
N ASP A 86 -4.86 -23.38 -12.74
CA ASP A 86 -4.49 -24.01 -14.01
C ASP A 86 -4.53 -25.53 -13.92
N GLU A 87 -4.05 -26.12 -12.83
CA GLU A 87 -4.13 -27.56 -12.60
C GLU A 87 -5.59 -28.03 -12.50
N ALA A 88 -6.43 -27.31 -11.78
CA ALA A 88 -7.85 -27.61 -11.67
C ALA A 88 -8.56 -27.51 -13.03
N GLN A 89 -8.22 -26.50 -13.83
CA GLN A 89 -8.75 -26.31 -15.18
C GLN A 89 -8.34 -27.46 -16.09
N GLN A 90 -7.06 -27.85 -16.09
CA GLN A 90 -6.56 -28.99 -16.86
C GLN A 90 -7.26 -30.29 -16.47
N ARG A 91 -7.43 -30.55 -15.17
CA ARG A 91 -8.16 -31.73 -14.68
C ARG A 91 -9.62 -31.70 -15.12
N THR A 92 -10.26 -30.54 -15.11
CA THR A 92 -11.65 -30.37 -15.56
C THR A 92 -11.77 -30.62 -17.06
N THR A 93 -10.88 -30.05 -17.87
CA THR A 93 -10.83 -30.30 -19.32
C THR A 93 -10.56 -31.76 -19.64
N ALA A 94 -9.60 -32.41 -18.95
CA ALA A 94 -9.32 -33.83 -19.13
C ALA A 94 -10.51 -34.72 -18.76
N ALA A 95 -11.20 -34.40 -17.65
CA ALA A 95 -12.42 -35.10 -17.26
C ALA A 95 -13.57 -34.88 -18.25
N GLY A 96 -13.69 -33.68 -18.83
CA GLY A 96 -14.63 -33.38 -19.91
C GLY A 96 -14.37 -34.22 -21.16
N GLY A 97 -13.11 -34.25 -21.62
CA GLY A 97 -12.71 -35.08 -22.77
C GLY A 97 -12.98 -36.57 -22.55
N MET A 98 -12.67 -37.11 -21.37
CA MET A 98 -13.00 -38.51 -21.04
C MET A 98 -14.51 -38.80 -21.05
N ARG A 99 -15.35 -37.82 -20.67
CA ARG A 99 -16.81 -37.97 -20.74
C ARG A 99 -17.29 -37.98 -22.18
N GLU A 100 -16.79 -37.07 -23.01
CA GLU A 100 -17.10 -37.00 -24.44
C GLU A 100 -16.68 -38.29 -25.17
N GLU A 101 -15.47 -38.78 -24.92
CA GLU A 101 -14.96 -40.03 -25.50
C GLU A 101 -15.80 -41.24 -25.06
N ARG A 102 -16.20 -41.28 -23.79
CA ARG A 102 -17.10 -42.33 -23.28
C ARG A 102 -18.47 -42.28 -23.97
N GLU A 103 -19.05 -41.10 -24.11
CA GLU A 103 -20.35 -40.93 -24.77
C GLU A 103 -20.29 -41.31 -26.24
N GLU A 104 -19.21 -40.94 -26.94
CA GLU A 104 -18.98 -41.34 -28.32
C GLU A 104 -18.83 -42.87 -28.45
N THR A 105 -18.06 -43.49 -27.56
CA THR A 105 -17.89 -44.95 -27.53
C THR A 105 -19.23 -45.67 -27.29
N LEU A 106 -20.08 -45.14 -26.40
CA LEU A 106 -21.40 -45.70 -26.15
C LEU A 106 -22.33 -45.54 -27.35
N ARG A 107 -22.32 -44.37 -28.01
CA ARG A 107 -23.09 -44.15 -29.26
C ARG A 107 -22.66 -45.11 -30.36
N GLU A 108 -21.36 -45.33 -30.52
CA GLU A 108 -20.84 -46.26 -31.51
C GLU A 108 -21.22 -47.70 -31.16
N ALA A 109 -21.16 -48.10 -29.89
CA ALA A 109 -21.60 -49.42 -29.45
C ALA A 109 -23.10 -49.66 -29.72
N ASP A 110 -23.96 -48.72 -29.34
CA ASP A 110 -25.42 -48.79 -29.58
C ASP A 110 -25.75 -48.83 -31.09
N ARG A 111 -24.92 -48.23 -31.96
CA ARG A 111 -25.08 -48.28 -33.42
C ARG A 111 -24.84 -49.67 -34.00
N HIS A 112 -23.92 -50.45 -33.42
CA HIS A 112 -23.61 -51.82 -33.87
C HIS A 112 -24.48 -52.88 -33.19
N ASP A 113 -25.23 -52.54 -32.15
CA ASP A 113 -26.08 -53.48 -31.42
C ASP A 113 -27.42 -53.72 -32.17
N PRO A 114 -27.69 -54.95 -32.66
CA PRO A 114 -28.95 -55.24 -33.35
C PRO A 114 -30.19 -55.19 -32.44
N ASP A 115 -30.01 -55.20 -31.12
CA ASP A 115 -31.10 -55.15 -30.14
C ASP A 115 -31.48 -53.69 -29.76
N VAL A 116 -30.71 -52.69 -30.19
CA VAL A 116 -30.93 -51.27 -29.90
C VAL A 116 -31.30 -50.51 -31.17
N ARG A 117 -32.42 -49.77 -31.14
CA ARG A 117 -32.79 -48.86 -32.24
C ARG A 117 -32.10 -47.52 -32.05
N THR A 118 -31.32 -47.10 -33.04
CA THR A 118 -30.63 -45.80 -33.06
C THR A 118 -31.02 -44.97 -34.29
N ASP A 119 -30.87 -43.65 -34.21
CA ASP A 119 -30.95 -42.74 -35.37
C ASP A 119 -29.61 -42.66 -36.13
N ASP A 120 -29.58 -41.90 -37.23
CA ASP A 120 -28.37 -41.71 -38.06
C ASP A 120 -27.19 -41.08 -37.28
N GLU A 121 -27.50 -40.35 -36.19
CA GLU A 121 -26.51 -39.75 -35.28
C GLU A 121 -26.02 -40.74 -34.21
N GLY A 122 -26.61 -41.93 -34.11
CA GLY A 122 -26.28 -42.95 -33.09
C GLY A 122 -26.96 -42.75 -31.74
N HIS A 123 -28.01 -41.92 -31.67
CA HIS A 123 -28.82 -41.76 -30.47
C HIS A 123 -29.92 -42.81 -30.40
N ARG A 124 -30.16 -43.36 -29.20
CA ARG A 124 -31.24 -44.32 -28.97
C ARG A 124 -32.61 -43.69 -29.19
N VAL A 125 -33.47 -44.38 -29.94
CA VAL A 125 -34.83 -43.93 -30.25
C VAL A 125 -35.89 -44.93 -29.77
N ASP A 126 -37.09 -44.41 -29.47
CA ASP A 126 -38.25 -45.23 -29.13
C ASP A 126 -38.91 -45.82 -30.38
N GLU A 127 -40.02 -46.54 -30.19
CA GLU A 127 -40.76 -47.15 -31.30
C GLU A 127 -41.40 -46.14 -32.25
N GLN A 128 -41.53 -44.88 -31.81
CA GLN A 128 -42.10 -43.77 -32.57
C GLN A 128 -41.01 -42.94 -33.27
N GLY A 129 -39.73 -43.28 -33.06
CA GLY A 129 -38.59 -42.56 -33.61
C GLY A 129 -38.17 -41.32 -32.81
N ASN A 130 -38.68 -41.14 -31.58
CA ASN A 130 -38.27 -40.05 -30.72
C ASN A 130 -36.99 -40.42 -29.96
N ARG A 131 -36.05 -39.47 -29.82
CA ARG A 131 -34.83 -39.69 -29.03
C ARG A 131 -35.17 -39.94 -27.57
N ILE A 132 -34.60 -41.00 -27.01
CA ILE A 132 -34.69 -41.33 -25.59
C ILE A 132 -33.42 -40.84 -24.90
N ALA A 133 -33.58 -40.02 -23.85
CA ALA A 133 -32.48 -39.67 -22.98
C ALA A 133 -32.02 -40.92 -22.20
N MET A 134 -30.73 -41.23 -22.24
CA MET A 134 -30.16 -42.34 -21.45
C MET A 134 -30.41 -42.11 -19.94
N PRO A 135 -30.93 -43.12 -19.21
CA PRO A 135 -30.99 -43.04 -17.76
C PRO A 135 -29.56 -43.03 -17.19
N GLY A 136 -29.18 -41.95 -16.53
CA GLY A 136 -27.80 -41.69 -16.08
C GLY A 136 -27.02 -40.67 -16.92
N GLY A 137 -27.68 -39.97 -17.85
CA GLY A 137 -27.16 -38.70 -18.38
C GLY A 137 -26.90 -37.69 -17.24
N PRO A 138 -25.93 -36.78 -17.39
CA PRO A 138 -25.38 -36.01 -16.29
C PRO A 138 -26.49 -35.25 -15.54
N ASP A 139 -26.57 -35.46 -14.22
CA ASP A 139 -27.14 -34.46 -13.35
C ASP A 139 -26.41 -33.15 -13.65
N PRO A 140 -27.12 -32.04 -13.90
CA PRO A 140 -26.47 -30.75 -14.03
C PRO A 140 -25.83 -30.49 -12.66
N VAL A 141 -24.51 -30.70 -12.57
CA VAL A 141 -23.75 -30.23 -11.41
C VAL A 141 -23.99 -28.73 -11.33
N GLU A 142 -24.83 -28.32 -10.38
CA GLU A 142 -24.92 -26.97 -9.81
C GLU A 142 -23.56 -26.63 -9.16
N GLY A 143 -22.51 -26.59 -9.99
CA GLY A 143 -21.15 -26.19 -9.63
C GLY A 143 -20.86 -24.76 -10.07
N GLY A 144 -21.90 -23.97 -10.35
CA GLY A 144 -21.78 -22.53 -10.35
C GLY A 144 -21.72 -22.10 -8.89
N ALA A 145 -20.51 -21.88 -8.37
CA ALA A 145 -20.33 -21.09 -7.17
C ALA A 145 -21.26 -19.88 -7.29
N ARG A 146 -22.32 -19.84 -6.46
CA ARG A 146 -23.07 -18.61 -6.28
C ARG A 146 -22.00 -17.58 -5.93
N PRO A 147 -21.86 -16.48 -6.69
CA PRO A 147 -21.12 -15.35 -6.16
C PRO A 147 -21.78 -15.10 -4.82
N LEU A 148 -21.04 -15.27 -3.74
CA LEU A 148 -21.42 -14.66 -2.48
C LEU A 148 -21.53 -13.19 -2.88
N GLU A 149 -22.76 -12.71 -3.03
CA GLU A 149 -23.05 -11.30 -3.18
C GLU A 149 -22.36 -10.68 -1.98
N GLY A 150 -21.17 -10.16 -2.26
CA GLY A 150 -20.43 -9.33 -1.35
C GLY A 150 -21.35 -8.16 -1.14
N GLU A 151 -22.01 -8.20 0.01
CA GLU A 151 -22.73 -7.15 0.69
C GLU A 151 -21.81 -5.93 0.70
N ARG A 152 -21.82 -5.20 -0.41
CA ARG A 152 -21.02 -4.00 -0.58
C ARG A 152 -21.76 -2.90 0.15
N ALA A 153 -21.00 -2.35 1.07
CA ALA A 153 -21.00 -0.95 1.45
C ALA A 153 -22.17 -0.52 2.34
N HIS A 154 -21.84 -0.48 3.64
CA HIS A 154 -21.69 0.82 4.31
C HIS A 154 -22.72 1.87 3.88
N GLN A 155 -23.86 1.81 4.54
CA GLN A 155 -24.51 3.01 5.01
C GLN A 155 -23.57 3.62 6.08
N ALA A 156 -22.53 4.32 5.63
CA ALA A 156 -21.85 5.30 6.47
C ALA A 156 -22.84 6.46 6.62
N GLU A 157 -23.44 6.55 7.79
CA GLU A 157 -24.18 7.74 8.22
C GLU A 157 -23.26 8.95 8.05
N ASP A 158 -23.65 9.89 7.18
CA ASP A 158 -23.02 11.20 7.06
C ASP A 158 -23.53 12.07 8.22
N PRO A 159 -22.70 12.43 9.23
CA PRO A 159 -23.13 13.23 10.36
C PRO A 159 -22.96 14.74 10.11
N SER A 160 -23.08 15.21 8.86
CA SER A 160 -22.75 16.61 8.50
C SER A 160 -23.91 17.45 7.97
N GLN A 161 -25.17 17.12 8.32
CA GLN A 161 -26.30 18.05 8.14
C GLN A 161 -26.65 18.80 9.45
N GLU A 162 -25.65 19.42 10.08
CA GLU A 162 -25.90 20.63 10.88
C GLU A 162 -25.90 21.84 9.93
N ARG A 163 -27.09 22.19 9.45
CA ARG A 163 -27.34 23.52 8.89
C ARG A 163 -27.41 24.52 10.06
N PRO A 164 -26.61 25.59 10.10
CA PRO A 164 -26.85 26.66 11.07
C PRO A 164 -28.10 27.45 10.67
N PRO A 165 -28.92 27.92 11.62
CA PRO A 165 -30.00 28.85 11.31
C PRO A 165 -29.41 30.18 10.84
N ARG A 166 -29.76 30.61 9.62
CA ARG A 166 -29.52 31.99 9.19
C ARG A 166 -30.57 32.89 9.84
N SER A 167 -30.07 34.00 10.39
CA SER A 167 -30.79 35.13 10.99
C SER A 167 -31.82 35.77 10.05
#